data_AF-W9G943-F1
#
_entry.id   AF-W9G943-F1
#
_cell.length_a   1.000
_cell.length_b   1.000
_cell.length_c   1.000
_cell.angle_alpha   90.00
_cell.angle_beta   90.00
_cell.angle_gamma   90.00
#
_symmetry.space_group_name_H-M   'P 1'
#
loop_
_entity.id
_entity.type
_entity.pdbx_description
1 polymer ?
#
loop_
_entity_poly.entity_id
_entity_poly.type
_entity_poly.pdbx_seq_one_letter_code
_entity_poly.pdbx_strand_id
1 'polypeptide(L)'
;MNDRDNWPVVVIGAGPVGLAAAAHLREHGIPVVVLEAGERVGAAMSEWGHIRTFTPWEYIVDAAAERLLEPTGWARPTGRQSPTGSEIVEQYLRPLADALGDALRTGARVIAVSRDGLDRSRTVGRAERPFLVRIERRDGPVEDLRARAVIDASGTWAQHNPLGSAGLPPLGEERARRAGLVVGPLPDVLGRDRERFAGRTTLVVGMGHSAANTLVALAQLAREVPGTRIVWAIRGSNARRVFGGGASDQLADRGRLGSDLEDLVGSGALELVTGFSTRELHVAQDSKSVAVIGDTPEGERVIDGIHQVVAATGFRPDLTVTAELQLDLHPGLEAPRALGPLVDPAFHSCGTVPPHGWRELAHDNEPDFYVVGMKSYGRAPTFLITTGNEQVRSIAAHLAGDDAAADEVRLVLPETGVCSSSNALSDEELAAGAATGSGCCGPSDGAVARKPQSVTLERIALGPDQRADHLARVVAPATPPAS
;
A
#
# COMPACT_ATOMS: atom_id res chain seq x y z
N MET A 1 8.53 -10.22 38.07
CA MET A 1 8.18 -9.44 36.87
C MET A 1 9.41 -9.38 36.00
N ASN A 2 9.30 -9.77 34.74
CA ASN A 2 10.42 -9.71 33.82
C ASN A 2 10.76 -8.23 33.58
N ASP A 3 12.03 -7.82 33.63
CA ASP A 3 12.42 -6.40 33.47
C ASP A 3 11.95 -5.82 32.11
N ARG A 4 11.62 -6.72 31.17
CA ARG A 4 10.97 -6.45 29.88
C ARG A 4 9.61 -5.75 30.01
N ASP A 5 8.78 -6.11 30.99
CA ASP A 5 7.41 -5.59 31.12
C ASP A 5 7.37 -4.14 31.66
N ASN A 6 8.50 -3.62 32.12
CA ASN A 6 8.64 -2.21 32.51
C ASN A 6 8.82 -1.26 31.31
N TRP A 7 9.08 -1.79 30.12
CA TRP A 7 9.28 -0.97 28.91
C TRP A 7 7.99 -0.79 28.12
N PRO A 8 7.79 0.37 27.47
CA PRO A 8 6.61 0.60 26.65
C PRO A 8 6.60 -0.28 25.40
N VAL A 9 5.44 -0.36 24.74
CA VAL A 9 5.35 -0.75 23.34
C VAL A 9 5.70 0.47 22.49
N VAL A 10 6.57 0.30 21.50
CA VAL A 10 6.89 1.37 20.54
C VAL A 10 6.11 1.15 19.26
N VAL A 11 5.37 2.16 18.82
CA VAL A 11 4.69 2.19 17.51
C VAL A 11 5.47 3.12 16.58
N ILE A 12 5.89 2.62 15.42
CA ILE A 12 6.64 3.39 14.44
C ILE A 12 5.67 3.90 13.36
N GLY A 13 5.51 5.21 13.25
CA GLY A 13 4.60 5.88 12.31
C GLY A 13 3.27 6.29 12.93
N ALA A 14 2.87 7.55 12.71
CA ALA A 14 1.61 8.14 13.15
C ALA A 14 0.64 8.36 11.99
N GLY A 15 0.50 7.34 11.13
CA GLY A 15 -0.62 7.22 10.20
C GLY A 15 -1.87 6.63 10.88
N PRO A 16 -2.96 6.37 10.12
CA PRO A 16 -4.21 5.85 10.67
C PRO A 16 -4.03 4.59 11.51
N VAL A 17 -3.29 3.61 10.99
CA VAL A 17 -3.07 2.31 11.64
C VAL A 17 -2.19 2.44 12.89
N GLY A 18 -1.16 3.30 12.85
CA GLY A 18 -0.27 3.50 14.00
C GLY A 18 -0.98 4.21 15.16
N LEU A 19 -1.78 5.24 14.88
CA LEU A 19 -2.56 5.91 15.93
C LEU A 19 -3.68 5.02 16.48
N ALA A 20 -4.31 4.19 15.63
CA ALA A 20 -5.26 3.17 16.09
C ALA A 20 -4.59 2.15 17.02
N ALA A 21 -3.37 1.68 16.69
CA ALA A 21 -2.60 0.79 17.56
C ALA A 21 -2.38 1.41 18.95
N ALA A 22 -2.00 2.69 18.99
CA ALA A 22 -1.81 3.40 20.25
C ALA A 22 -3.11 3.53 21.06
N ALA A 23 -4.24 3.76 20.39
CA ALA A 23 -5.55 3.80 21.05
C ALA A 23 -5.91 2.45 21.69
N HIS A 24 -5.80 1.34 20.95
CA HIS A 24 -6.03 -0.01 21.49
C HIS A 24 -5.08 -0.34 22.66
N LEU A 25 -3.79 -0.05 22.52
CA LEU A 25 -2.81 -0.27 23.60
C LEU A 25 -3.18 0.50 24.87
N ARG A 26 -3.65 1.75 24.75
CA ARG A 26 -4.12 2.54 25.90
C ARG A 26 -5.38 1.96 26.54
N GLU A 27 -6.33 1.46 25.76
CA GLU A 27 -7.53 0.79 26.30
C GLU A 27 -7.17 -0.45 27.13
N HIS A 28 -6.12 -1.18 26.71
CA HIS A 28 -5.58 -2.31 27.46
C HIS A 28 -4.63 -1.91 28.60
N GLY A 29 -4.43 -0.61 28.87
CA GLY A 29 -3.56 -0.12 29.93
C GLY A 29 -2.06 -0.35 29.69
N ILE A 30 -1.66 -0.59 28.43
CA ILE A 30 -0.27 -0.86 28.05
C ILE A 30 0.44 0.49 27.75
N PRO A 31 1.55 0.81 28.42
CA PRO A 31 2.33 2.01 28.11
C PRO A 31 2.81 1.99 26.65
N VAL A 32 2.59 3.09 25.93
CA VAL A 32 2.91 3.20 24.50
C VAL A 32 3.67 4.48 24.19
N VAL A 33 4.61 4.40 23.25
CA VAL A 33 5.27 5.55 22.63
C VAL A 33 5.11 5.44 21.12
N VAL A 34 4.52 6.46 20.49
CA VAL A 34 4.40 6.57 19.03
C VAL A 34 5.49 7.49 18.51
N LEU A 35 6.28 7.03 17.53
CA LEU A 35 7.38 7.77 16.92
C LEU A 35 7.03 8.11 15.47
N GLU A 36 6.90 9.39 15.15
CA GLU A 36 6.60 9.89 13.81
C GLU A 36 7.79 10.69 13.25
N ALA A 37 8.23 10.33 12.04
CA ALA A 37 9.36 10.98 11.39
C ALA A 37 9.04 12.41 10.94
N GLY A 38 7.81 12.66 10.51
CA GLY A 38 7.32 13.98 10.11
C GLY A 38 7.08 14.92 11.29
N GLU A 39 6.97 16.22 11.01
CA GLU A 39 6.70 17.24 12.02
C GLU A 39 5.28 17.15 12.61
N ARG A 40 4.37 16.45 11.92
CA ARG A 40 2.96 16.29 12.29
C ARG A 40 2.51 14.86 11.96
N VAL A 41 1.44 14.41 12.60
CA VAL A 41 0.78 13.14 12.28
C VAL A 41 0.24 13.13 10.84
N GLY A 42 0.15 11.93 10.27
CA GLY A 42 -0.33 11.76 8.89
C GLY A 42 0.54 12.48 7.85
N ALA A 43 1.85 12.60 8.08
CA ALA A 43 2.78 13.30 7.19
C ALA A 43 2.69 12.76 5.75
N ALA A 44 2.78 11.44 5.57
CA ALA A 44 2.62 10.80 4.26
C ALA A 44 1.25 11.07 3.63
N MET A 45 0.16 11.01 4.41
CA MET A 45 -1.19 11.32 3.90
C MET A 45 -1.35 12.76 3.46
N SER A 46 -0.64 13.68 4.11
CA SER A 46 -0.68 15.10 3.80
C SER A 46 -0.06 15.40 2.43
N GLU A 47 0.91 14.60 1.97
CA GLU A 47 1.52 14.76 0.63
C GLU A 47 0.53 14.49 -0.49
N TRP A 48 -0.38 13.53 -0.30
CA TRP A 48 -1.49 13.25 -1.22
C TRP A 48 -2.82 13.78 -0.71
N GLY A 49 -2.80 14.80 0.15
CA GLY A 49 -3.99 15.28 0.86
C GLY A 49 -5.16 15.72 -0.04
N HIS A 50 -4.86 16.12 -1.28
CA HIS A 50 -5.84 16.50 -2.31
C HIS A 50 -6.59 15.30 -2.92
N ILE A 51 -6.10 14.08 -2.73
CA ILE A 51 -6.71 12.86 -3.28
C ILE A 51 -7.89 12.42 -2.40
N ARG A 52 -9.03 12.19 -3.05
CA ARG A 52 -10.21 11.59 -2.42
C ARG A 52 -10.06 10.08 -2.32
N THR A 53 -10.30 9.52 -1.14
CA THR A 53 -10.31 8.07 -0.96
C THR A 53 -11.56 7.47 -1.59
N PHE A 54 -11.52 6.18 -1.91
CA PHE A 54 -12.73 5.42 -2.24
C PHE A 54 -13.45 4.88 -1.00
N THR A 55 -12.86 5.09 0.18
CA THR A 55 -13.29 4.48 1.45
C THR A 55 -14.01 5.52 2.31
N PRO A 56 -15.28 5.33 2.69
CA PRO A 56 -16.01 6.23 3.58
C PRO A 56 -15.48 6.20 5.02
N TRP A 57 -15.86 7.20 5.81
CA TRP A 57 -15.42 7.39 7.20
C TRP A 57 -15.63 6.18 8.10
N GLU A 58 -16.73 5.47 7.95
CA GLU A 58 -17.06 4.27 8.75
C GLU A 58 -16.04 3.13 8.64
N TYR A 59 -15.28 3.09 7.54
CA TYR A 59 -14.23 2.10 7.29
C TYR A 59 -12.81 2.66 7.54
N ILE A 60 -12.68 3.97 7.78
CA ILE A 60 -11.41 4.63 8.11
C ILE A 60 -11.23 4.72 9.62
N VAL A 61 -12.27 5.16 10.33
CA VAL A 61 -12.21 5.43 11.77
C VAL A 61 -12.16 4.11 12.54
N ASP A 62 -11.13 3.94 13.37
CA ASP A 62 -11.02 2.79 14.26
C ASP A 62 -11.93 2.95 15.49
N ALA A 63 -12.47 1.84 15.99
CA ALA A 63 -13.43 1.86 17.09
C ALA A 63 -12.81 2.27 18.44
N ALA A 64 -11.56 1.89 18.73
CA ALA A 64 -10.85 2.33 19.93
C ALA A 64 -10.44 3.80 19.83
N ALA A 65 -10.02 4.24 18.63
CA ALA A 65 -9.77 5.65 18.38
C ALA A 65 -11.02 6.52 18.57
N GLU A 66 -12.17 6.06 18.08
CA GLU A 66 -13.46 6.76 18.29
C GLU A 66 -13.83 6.86 19.78
N ARG A 67 -13.71 5.77 20.55
CA ARG A 67 -13.97 5.79 22.01
C ARG A 67 -13.00 6.71 22.75
N LEU A 68 -11.74 6.77 22.33
CA LEU A 68 -10.75 7.70 22.91
C LEU A 68 -11.11 9.17 22.61
N LEU A 69 -11.73 9.42 21.46
CA LEU A 69 -12.12 10.76 21.00
C LEU A 69 -13.46 11.23 21.57
N GLU A 70 -14.41 10.34 21.87
CA GLU A 70 -15.76 10.66 22.35
C GLU A 70 -15.79 11.67 23.52
N PRO A 71 -14.96 11.54 24.58
CA PRO A 71 -14.96 12.49 25.70
C PRO A 71 -14.53 13.92 25.33
N THR A 72 -13.90 14.12 24.17
CA THR A 72 -13.47 15.44 23.68
C THR A 72 -14.60 16.20 22.97
N GLY A 73 -15.77 15.57 22.80
CA GLY A 73 -16.87 16.10 21.99
C GLY A 73 -16.65 15.91 20.48
N TRP A 74 -15.61 15.17 20.09
CA TRP A 74 -15.40 14.79 18.70
C TRP A 74 -16.55 13.92 18.22
N ALA A 75 -17.08 14.25 17.04
CA ALA A 75 -18.08 13.46 16.36
C ALA A 75 -17.52 13.02 15.01
N ARG A 76 -17.75 11.75 14.67
CA ARG A 76 -17.37 11.21 13.36
C ARG A 76 -17.99 12.06 12.25
N PRO A 77 -17.20 12.54 11.28
CA PRO A 77 -17.75 13.22 10.13
C PRO A 77 -18.72 12.31 9.37
N THR A 78 -19.92 12.81 9.08
CA THR A 78 -20.97 12.10 8.34
C THR A 78 -21.23 12.83 7.04
N GLY A 79 -20.74 12.27 5.94
CA GLY A 79 -20.85 12.84 4.60
C GLY A 79 -21.17 11.77 3.57
N ARG A 80 -21.89 12.16 2.50
CA ARG A 80 -22.19 11.25 1.38
C ARG A 80 -20.96 10.93 0.53
N GLN A 81 -19.91 11.76 0.59
CA GLN A 81 -18.67 11.58 -0.14
C GLN A 81 -17.60 11.02 0.80
N SER A 82 -16.78 10.11 0.29
CA SER A 82 -15.56 9.67 0.96
C SER A 82 -14.59 10.83 1.15
N PRO A 83 -13.83 10.88 2.26
CA PRO A 83 -12.95 11.99 2.55
C PRO A 83 -11.71 12.05 1.66
N THR A 84 -11.11 13.22 1.58
CA THR A 84 -9.75 13.43 1.07
C THR A 84 -8.70 13.09 2.11
N GLY A 85 -7.46 12.86 1.68
CA GLY A 85 -6.33 12.66 2.60
C GLY A 85 -6.19 13.80 3.61
N SER A 86 -6.39 15.05 3.17
CA SER A 86 -6.39 16.23 4.04
C SER A 86 -7.53 16.20 5.05
N GLU A 87 -8.75 15.84 4.66
CA GLU A 87 -9.88 15.73 5.58
C GLU A 87 -9.62 14.65 6.65
N ILE A 88 -9.02 13.50 6.27
CA ILE A 88 -8.64 12.45 7.24
C ILE A 88 -7.61 12.97 8.25
N VAL A 89 -6.58 13.66 7.79
CA VAL A 89 -5.54 14.22 8.67
C VAL A 89 -6.15 15.25 9.63
N GLU A 90 -6.90 16.21 9.10
CA GLU A 90 -7.41 17.36 9.87
C GLU A 90 -8.55 16.98 10.82
N GLN A 91 -9.49 16.15 10.37
CA GLN A 91 -10.72 15.86 11.11
C GLN A 91 -10.63 14.59 11.96
N TYR A 92 -9.61 13.75 11.78
CA TYR A 92 -9.47 12.48 12.54
C TYR A 92 -8.08 12.31 13.15
N LEU A 93 -7.00 12.31 12.35
CA LEU A 93 -5.67 11.99 12.89
C LEU A 93 -5.13 13.04 13.86
N ARG A 94 -5.34 14.33 13.58
CA ARG A 94 -4.92 15.41 14.48
C ARG A 94 -5.67 15.39 15.82
N PRO A 95 -7.02 15.35 15.86
CA PRO A 95 -7.74 15.17 17.12
C PRO A 95 -7.28 13.94 17.91
N LEU A 96 -7.03 12.82 17.22
CA LEU A 96 -6.58 11.58 17.86
C LEU A 96 -5.17 11.73 18.45
N ALA A 97 -4.28 12.42 17.74
CA ALA A 97 -2.95 12.75 18.23
C ALA A 97 -3.02 13.61 19.51
N ASP A 98 -3.89 14.62 19.53
CA ASP A 98 -4.09 15.48 20.69
C ASP A 98 -4.61 14.69 21.91
N ALA A 99 -5.54 13.74 21.69
CA ALA A 99 -6.05 12.86 22.75
C ALA A 99 -5.01 11.84 23.27
N LEU A 100 -4.01 11.48 22.44
CA LEU A 100 -2.89 10.63 22.83
C LEU A 100 -1.80 11.40 23.60
N GLY A 101 -1.68 12.71 23.39
CA GLY A 101 -0.79 13.60 24.14
C GLY A 101 0.68 13.17 24.10
N ASP A 102 1.32 13.14 25.27
CA ASP A 102 2.77 12.90 25.43
C ASP A 102 3.26 11.50 24.97
N ALA A 103 2.32 10.58 24.69
CA ALA A 103 2.66 9.29 24.08
C ALA A 103 3.21 9.45 22.65
N LEU A 104 2.82 10.52 21.94
CA LEU A 104 3.23 10.79 20.57
C LEU A 104 4.45 11.72 20.50
N ARG A 105 5.44 11.33 19.69
CA ARG A 105 6.65 12.11 19.45
C ARG A 105 6.84 12.30 17.94
N THR A 106 6.58 13.50 17.45
CA THR A 106 6.87 13.90 16.06
C THR A 106 8.33 14.33 15.88
N GLY A 107 8.78 14.44 14.62
CA GLY A 107 10.18 14.73 14.28
C GLY A 107 11.18 13.68 14.79
N ALA A 108 10.71 12.46 15.02
CA ALA A 108 11.45 11.35 15.60
C ALA A 108 11.49 10.19 14.60
N ARG A 109 12.55 10.15 13.78
CA ARG A 109 12.75 9.11 12.77
C ARG A 109 13.40 7.90 13.40
N VAL A 110 12.73 6.75 13.35
CA VAL A 110 13.39 5.47 13.67
C VAL A 110 14.33 5.09 12.54
N ILE A 111 15.60 4.86 12.85
CA ILE A 111 16.64 4.51 11.87
C ILE A 111 17.16 3.07 12.04
N ALA A 112 16.95 2.43 13.19
CA ALA A 112 17.26 1.02 13.40
C ALA A 112 16.44 0.41 14.54
N VAL A 113 16.14 -0.87 14.43
CA VAL A 113 15.56 -1.71 15.49
C VAL A 113 16.38 -2.98 15.62
N SER A 114 16.79 -3.31 16.84
CA SER A 114 17.48 -4.56 17.19
C SER A 114 16.98 -5.10 18.53
N ARG A 115 17.53 -6.23 18.96
CA ARG A 115 17.44 -6.65 20.37
C ARG A 115 18.58 -6.01 21.15
N ASP A 116 18.29 -5.55 22.37
CA ASP A 116 19.31 -4.89 23.20
C ASP A 116 20.49 -5.85 23.43
N GLY A 117 21.70 -5.41 23.09
CA GLY A 117 22.94 -6.18 23.20
C GLY A 117 23.01 -7.48 22.39
N LEU A 118 22.16 -7.65 21.37
CA LEU A 118 22.18 -8.80 20.46
C LEU A 118 22.05 -8.34 19.00
N ASP A 119 23.06 -8.63 18.19
CA ASP A 119 22.96 -8.57 16.74
C ASP A 119 22.09 -9.69 16.17
N ARG A 120 21.82 -9.65 14.86
CA ARG A 120 21.00 -10.64 14.16
C ARG A 120 21.53 -12.08 14.23
N SER A 121 22.83 -12.29 14.39
CA SER A 121 23.43 -13.63 14.33
C SER A 121 23.17 -14.47 15.59
N ARG A 122 22.79 -13.82 16.71
CA ARG A 122 22.61 -14.45 18.01
C ARG A 122 21.16 -14.78 18.31
N THR A 123 20.87 -16.07 18.50
CA THR A 123 19.51 -16.59 18.76
C THR A 123 19.25 -16.94 20.23
N VAL A 124 20.24 -17.44 20.97
CA VAL A 124 20.03 -17.87 22.37
C VAL A 124 19.66 -16.67 23.24
N GLY A 125 18.51 -16.76 23.93
CA GLY A 125 18.04 -15.73 24.83
C GLY A 125 17.48 -14.49 24.12
N ARG A 126 17.17 -14.56 22.82
CA ARG A 126 16.73 -13.42 22.00
C ARG A 126 15.35 -12.91 22.41
N ALA A 127 14.40 -13.81 22.62
CA ALA A 127 13.01 -13.48 22.94
C ALA A 127 12.87 -12.72 24.27
N GLU A 128 13.79 -12.97 25.21
CA GLU A 128 13.78 -12.42 26.56
C GLU A 128 14.35 -10.99 26.61
N ARG A 129 15.06 -10.53 25.58
CA ARG A 129 15.65 -9.18 25.54
C ARG A 129 14.62 -8.15 25.07
N PRO A 130 14.61 -6.94 25.65
CA PRO A 130 13.85 -5.83 25.08
C PRO A 130 14.42 -5.47 23.70
N PHE A 131 13.59 -4.81 22.89
CA PHE A 131 14.06 -4.16 21.69
C PHE A 131 14.86 -2.90 22.05
N LEU A 132 15.83 -2.57 21.21
CA LEU A 132 16.53 -1.30 21.15
C LEU A 132 16.08 -0.59 19.88
N VAL A 133 15.39 0.54 20.03
CA VAL A 133 14.90 1.38 18.93
C VAL A 133 15.76 2.63 18.86
N ARG A 134 16.51 2.78 17.76
CA ARG A 134 17.37 3.93 17.54
C ARG A 134 16.64 5.02 16.78
N ILE A 135 16.66 6.23 17.33
CA ILE A 135 15.86 7.36 16.90
C ILE A 135 16.79 8.51 16.53
N GLU A 136 16.63 9.04 15.32
CA GLU A 136 17.21 10.31 14.90
C GLU A 136 16.16 11.41 15.07
N ARG A 137 16.46 12.38 15.94
CA ARG A 137 15.64 13.59 16.11
C ARG A 137 16.06 14.61 15.06
N ARG A 138 15.09 15.31 14.46
CA ARG A 138 15.34 16.34 13.44
C ARG A 138 16.41 17.37 13.85
N ASP A 139 16.38 17.79 15.12
CA ASP A 139 17.25 18.85 15.65
C ASP A 139 17.97 18.41 16.94
N GLY A 140 18.21 17.11 17.11
CA GLY A 140 18.73 16.54 18.36
C GLY A 140 19.72 15.38 18.16
N PRO A 141 20.29 14.85 19.25
CA PRO A 141 21.17 13.70 19.19
C PRO A 141 20.41 12.45 18.76
N VAL A 142 21.14 11.47 18.25
CA VAL A 142 20.64 10.11 18.11
C VAL A 142 20.46 9.52 19.51
N GLU A 143 19.28 8.97 19.78
CA GLU A 143 18.94 8.36 21.06
C GLU A 143 18.44 6.92 20.88
N ASP A 144 18.67 6.09 21.89
CA ASP A 144 18.16 4.72 21.93
C ASP A 144 17.01 4.63 22.95
N LEU A 145 15.90 4.02 22.54
CA LEU A 145 14.74 3.73 23.37
C LEU A 145 14.57 2.21 23.51
N ARG A 146 14.37 1.72 24.74
CA ARG A 146 14.03 0.32 24.97
C ARG A 146 12.52 0.11 24.87
N ALA A 147 12.12 -1.02 24.29
CA ALA A 147 10.72 -1.39 24.14
C ALA A 147 10.49 -2.87 24.47
N ARG A 148 9.32 -3.18 25.03
CA ARG A 148 8.92 -4.58 25.27
C ARG A 148 8.42 -5.27 24.00
N ALA A 149 7.82 -4.48 23.11
CA ALA A 149 7.31 -4.88 21.80
C ALA A 149 7.45 -3.70 20.83
N VAL A 150 7.47 -3.98 19.53
CA VAL A 150 7.52 -2.96 18.47
C VAL A 150 6.45 -3.26 17.43
N ILE A 151 5.64 -2.25 17.09
CA ILE A 151 4.65 -2.29 16.02
C ILE A 151 5.10 -1.31 14.93
N ASP A 152 5.58 -1.83 13.81
CA ASP A 152 6.02 -1.05 12.66
C ASP A 152 4.83 -0.74 11.74
N ALA A 153 4.29 0.47 11.89
CA ALA A 153 3.22 1.04 11.07
C ALA A 153 3.74 2.12 10.10
N SER A 154 5.03 2.09 9.74
CA SER A 154 5.67 3.17 8.96
C SER A 154 5.18 3.29 7.52
N GLY A 155 4.38 2.33 7.05
CA GLY A 155 3.89 2.28 5.67
C GLY A 155 5.00 2.11 4.63
N THR A 156 4.67 2.39 3.37
CA THR A 156 5.58 2.25 2.21
C THR A 156 5.77 3.55 1.42
N TRP A 157 5.08 4.64 1.81
CA TRP A 157 5.02 5.89 1.04
C TRP A 157 6.40 6.46 0.71
N ALA A 158 7.33 6.47 1.68
CA ALA A 158 8.66 7.06 1.50
C ALA A 158 9.57 6.27 0.54
N GLN A 159 9.22 5.03 0.19
CA GLN A 159 10.05 4.14 -0.61
C GLN A 159 9.33 3.75 -1.90
N HIS A 160 9.49 4.59 -2.91
CA HIS A 160 8.93 4.40 -4.25
C HIS A 160 9.63 3.26 -4.99
N ASN A 161 8.89 2.59 -5.88
CA ASN A 161 9.50 1.76 -6.91
C ASN A 161 10.16 2.66 -7.97
N PRO A 162 11.30 2.26 -8.54
CA PRO A 162 11.94 3.01 -9.62
C PRO A 162 11.11 2.96 -10.90
N LEU A 163 11.49 3.76 -11.90
CA LEU A 163 10.86 3.73 -13.23
C LEU A 163 11.23 2.47 -14.04
N GLY A 164 12.32 1.80 -13.68
CA GLY A 164 12.87 0.67 -14.42
C GLY A 164 12.10 -0.62 -14.19
N SER A 165 11.92 -1.39 -15.26
CA SER A 165 11.15 -2.64 -15.25
C SER A 165 11.79 -3.74 -14.39
N ALA A 166 13.11 -3.71 -14.22
CA ALA A 166 13.88 -4.68 -13.43
C ALA A 166 13.90 -4.38 -11.91
N GLY A 167 13.10 -3.42 -11.42
CA GLY A 167 13.12 -3.01 -10.01
C GLY A 167 14.34 -2.17 -9.61
N LEU A 168 15.11 -1.71 -10.60
CA LEU A 168 16.26 -0.82 -10.47
C LEU A 168 15.95 0.56 -11.08
N PRO A 169 16.53 1.65 -10.55
CA PRO A 169 16.50 2.95 -11.23
C PRO A 169 17.13 2.86 -12.63
N PRO A 170 16.44 3.27 -13.71
CA PRO A 170 17.04 3.48 -15.01
C PRO A 170 18.23 4.43 -14.92
N LEU A 171 19.18 4.25 -15.83
CA LEU A 171 20.37 5.11 -15.88
C LEU A 171 19.93 6.56 -16.04
N GLY A 172 20.45 7.45 -15.20
CA GLY A 172 20.10 8.87 -15.21
C GLY A 172 18.87 9.27 -14.39
N GLU A 173 18.10 8.33 -13.81
CA GLU A 173 16.91 8.66 -12.99
C GLU A 173 17.27 9.59 -11.82
N GLU A 174 18.33 9.29 -11.07
CA GLU A 174 18.76 10.11 -9.94
C GLU A 174 19.11 11.55 -10.37
N ARG A 175 19.76 11.70 -11.53
CA ARG A 175 20.07 13.02 -12.10
C ARG A 175 18.80 13.76 -12.47
N ALA A 176 17.84 13.09 -13.09
CA ALA A 176 16.56 13.68 -13.47
C ALA A 176 15.70 14.06 -12.25
N ARG A 177 15.72 13.25 -11.17
CA ARG A 177 15.10 13.59 -9.87
C ARG A 177 15.74 14.83 -9.25
N ARG A 178 17.08 14.89 -9.21
CA ARG A 178 17.82 16.06 -8.69
C ARG A 178 17.55 17.34 -9.48
N ALA A 179 17.32 17.22 -10.79
CA ALA A 179 16.91 18.33 -11.66
C ALA A 179 15.42 18.71 -11.50
N GLY A 180 14.65 17.98 -10.69
CA GLY A 180 13.21 18.23 -10.49
C GLY A 180 12.33 17.83 -11.68
N LEU A 181 12.84 17.00 -12.59
CA LEU A 181 12.13 16.53 -13.79
C LEU A 181 11.36 15.23 -13.55
N VAL A 182 11.81 14.40 -12.61
CA VAL A 182 11.07 13.19 -12.18
C VAL A 182 10.47 13.46 -10.81
N VAL A 183 9.14 13.39 -10.72
CA VAL A 183 8.39 13.58 -9.48
C VAL A 183 7.83 12.26 -8.96
N GLY A 184 7.43 12.26 -7.69
CA GLY A 184 6.74 11.14 -7.07
C GLY A 184 5.34 10.91 -7.64
N PRO A 185 4.65 9.87 -7.16
CA PRO A 185 3.26 9.61 -7.53
C PRO A 185 2.33 10.70 -6.97
N LEU A 186 1.17 10.89 -7.62
CA LEU A 186 0.09 11.77 -7.16
C LEU A 186 0.52 13.24 -6.90
N PRO A 187 1.16 13.93 -7.86
CA PRO A 187 1.38 15.37 -7.72
C PRO A 187 0.05 16.13 -7.70
N ASP A 188 -0.01 17.26 -6.99
CA ASP A 188 -1.20 18.11 -6.90
C ASP A 188 -1.32 19.02 -8.13
N VAL A 189 -1.60 18.40 -9.28
CA VAL A 189 -1.59 19.02 -10.62
C VAL A 189 -2.51 20.24 -10.72
N LEU A 190 -3.65 20.21 -10.02
CA LEU A 190 -4.64 21.29 -10.07
C LEU A 190 -4.44 22.34 -8.97
N GLY A 191 -3.72 22.00 -7.90
CA GLY A 191 -3.41 22.88 -6.79
C GLY A 191 -1.94 23.28 -6.74
N ARG A 192 -1.22 22.81 -5.70
CA ARG A 192 0.14 23.24 -5.35
C ARG A 192 1.13 23.13 -6.51
N ASP A 193 1.03 22.09 -7.33
CA ASP A 193 2.01 21.82 -8.37
C ASP A 193 1.58 22.34 -9.75
N ARG A 194 0.50 23.12 -9.85
CA ARG A 194 -0.05 23.57 -11.14
C ARG A 194 0.98 24.20 -12.09
N GLU A 195 1.81 25.11 -11.59
CA GLU A 195 2.84 25.78 -12.40
C GLU A 195 3.92 24.83 -12.96
N ARG A 196 4.12 23.68 -12.30
CA ARG A 196 5.06 22.65 -12.74
C ARG A 196 4.60 21.96 -14.02
N PHE A 197 3.28 21.87 -14.25
CA PHE A 197 2.67 21.11 -15.34
C PHE A 197 1.97 21.97 -16.40
N ALA A 198 1.50 23.16 -16.04
CA ALA A 198 0.74 24.04 -16.92
C ALA A 198 1.54 24.42 -18.18
N GLY A 199 0.96 24.18 -19.37
CA GLY A 199 1.58 24.51 -20.66
C GLY A 199 2.79 23.64 -21.01
N ARG A 200 2.96 22.49 -20.36
CA ARG A 200 4.15 21.61 -20.50
C ARG A 200 3.75 20.19 -20.91
N THR A 201 4.72 19.45 -21.43
CA THR A 201 4.57 18.02 -21.74
C THR A 201 4.92 17.16 -20.53
N THR A 202 3.99 16.30 -20.10
CA THR A 202 4.15 15.42 -18.95
C THR A 202 4.03 13.96 -19.37
N LEU A 203 5.01 13.14 -18.97
CA LEU A 203 4.94 11.68 -19.08
C LEU A 203 4.48 11.09 -17.74
N VAL A 204 3.41 10.31 -17.73
CA VAL A 204 3.00 9.50 -16.58
C VAL A 204 3.40 8.05 -16.84
N VAL A 205 4.10 7.42 -15.90
CA VAL A 205 4.54 6.01 -16.02
C VAL A 205 3.84 5.16 -14.96
N GLY A 206 3.14 4.12 -15.40
CA GLY A 206 2.42 3.17 -14.52
C GLY A 206 0.92 3.06 -14.85
N MET A 207 0.25 2.01 -14.37
CA MET A 207 -1.16 1.72 -14.69
C MET A 207 -2.08 1.59 -13.46
N GLY A 208 -1.62 2.02 -12.28
CA GLY A 208 -2.45 2.01 -11.06
C GLY A 208 -3.37 3.22 -10.93
N HIS A 209 -4.21 3.23 -9.89
CA HIS A 209 -5.10 4.37 -9.57
C HIS A 209 -4.33 5.69 -9.36
N SER A 210 -3.06 5.64 -8.94
CA SER A 210 -2.20 6.83 -8.86
C SER A 210 -1.95 7.46 -10.22
N ALA A 211 -1.73 6.65 -11.26
CA ALA A 211 -1.58 7.14 -12.63
C ALA A 211 -2.90 7.70 -13.15
N ALA A 212 -4.01 6.98 -12.97
CA ALA A 212 -5.34 7.40 -13.41
C ALA A 212 -5.76 8.77 -12.84
N ASN A 213 -5.64 8.96 -11.52
CA ASN A 213 -5.93 10.26 -10.88
C ASN A 213 -5.09 11.39 -11.46
N THR A 214 -3.78 11.15 -11.65
CA THR A 214 -2.87 12.14 -12.23
C THR A 214 -3.26 12.49 -13.67
N LEU A 215 -3.59 11.49 -14.49
CA LEU A 215 -3.98 11.68 -15.90
C LEU A 215 -5.28 12.48 -16.03
N VAL A 216 -6.28 12.19 -15.19
CA VAL A 216 -7.54 12.95 -15.16
C VAL A 216 -7.30 14.40 -14.75
N ALA A 217 -6.46 14.63 -13.74
CA ALA A 217 -6.09 15.98 -13.30
C ALA A 217 -5.31 16.75 -14.38
N LEU A 218 -4.36 16.10 -15.06
CA LEU A 218 -3.63 16.69 -16.20
C LEU A 218 -4.55 17.00 -17.37
N ALA A 219 -5.53 16.14 -17.66
CA ALA A 219 -6.49 16.38 -18.73
C ALA A 219 -7.41 17.57 -18.44
N GLN A 220 -7.81 17.74 -17.17
CA GLN A 220 -8.49 18.96 -16.74
C GLN A 220 -7.60 20.19 -16.94
N LEU A 221 -6.34 20.13 -16.48
CA LEU A 221 -5.39 21.22 -16.67
C LEU A 221 -5.18 21.56 -18.14
N ALA A 222 -5.16 20.57 -19.03
CA ALA A 222 -4.99 20.78 -20.47
C ALA A 222 -6.18 21.48 -21.14
N ARG A 223 -7.39 21.32 -20.61
CA ARG A 223 -8.56 22.11 -21.04
C ARG A 223 -8.46 23.57 -20.61
N GLU A 224 -7.82 23.83 -19.46
CA GLU A 224 -7.69 25.17 -18.88
C GLU A 224 -6.47 25.93 -19.42
N VAL A 225 -5.39 25.23 -19.76
CA VAL A 225 -4.11 25.82 -20.18
C VAL A 225 -3.63 25.18 -21.49
N PRO A 226 -3.78 25.89 -22.63
CA PRO A 226 -3.27 25.44 -23.93
C PRO A 226 -1.77 25.12 -23.89
N GLY A 227 -1.36 24.10 -24.64
CA GLY A 227 0.03 23.64 -24.69
C GLY A 227 0.40 22.59 -23.64
N THR A 228 -0.49 22.30 -22.68
CA THR A 228 -0.33 21.15 -21.78
C THR A 228 -0.52 19.86 -22.57
N ARG A 229 0.49 18.98 -22.59
CA ARG A 229 0.48 17.72 -23.33
C ARG A 229 0.71 16.55 -22.39
N ILE A 230 0.03 15.44 -22.67
CA ILE A 230 0.02 14.26 -21.80
C ILE A 230 0.49 13.06 -22.60
N VAL A 231 1.51 12.39 -22.09
CA VAL A 231 1.96 11.08 -22.56
C VAL A 231 1.80 10.10 -21.40
N TRP A 232 1.26 8.92 -21.67
CA TRP A 232 1.08 7.85 -20.70
C TRP A 232 1.82 6.61 -21.17
N ALA A 233 2.78 6.14 -20.39
CA ALA A 233 3.52 4.90 -20.67
C ALA A 233 3.14 3.78 -19.69
N ILE A 234 2.86 2.61 -20.25
CA ILE A 234 2.60 1.38 -19.48
C ILE A 234 3.45 0.21 -20.00
N ARG A 235 3.82 -0.69 -19.09
CA ARG A 235 4.49 -1.95 -19.44
C ARG A 235 3.56 -2.96 -20.10
N GLY A 236 2.28 -2.94 -19.73
CA GLY A 236 1.28 -3.84 -20.30
C GLY A 236 1.00 -3.53 -21.77
N SER A 237 0.42 -4.50 -22.48
CA SER A 237 0.00 -4.35 -23.88
C SER A 237 -1.29 -3.54 -24.04
N ASN A 238 -2.06 -3.33 -22.96
CA ASN A 238 -3.28 -2.54 -22.98
C ASN A 238 -3.60 -1.95 -21.59
N ALA A 239 -4.51 -0.98 -21.58
CA ALA A 239 -4.94 -0.25 -20.38
C ALA A 239 -6.23 -0.79 -19.73
N ARG A 240 -6.83 -1.88 -20.23
CA ARG A 240 -8.19 -2.31 -19.83
C ARG A 240 -8.37 -2.50 -18.34
N ARG A 241 -7.32 -2.97 -17.64
CA ARG A 241 -7.35 -3.22 -16.19
C ARG A 241 -7.67 -1.96 -15.37
N VAL A 242 -7.19 -0.78 -15.78
CA VAL A 242 -7.37 0.46 -15.01
C VAL A 242 -8.68 1.18 -15.34
N PHE A 243 -9.35 0.82 -16.44
CA PHE A 243 -10.67 1.38 -16.80
C PHE A 243 -11.79 0.88 -15.87
N GLY A 244 -11.57 -0.20 -15.11
CA GLY A 244 -12.52 -0.66 -14.08
C GLY A 244 -13.89 -1.06 -14.63
N GLY A 245 -14.82 -1.44 -13.74
CA GLY A 245 -16.14 -1.95 -14.12
C GLY A 245 -17.11 -0.90 -14.69
N GLY A 246 -16.67 0.34 -14.93
CA GLY A 246 -17.52 1.47 -15.31
C GLY A 246 -18.70 1.66 -14.36
N ALA A 247 -19.92 1.77 -14.89
CA ALA A 247 -21.15 1.85 -14.09
C ALA A 247 -21.47 0.58 -13.28
N SER A 248 -20.84 -0.55 -13.61
CA SER A 248 -20.95 -1.82 -12.88
C SER A 248 -19.88 -1.97 -11.80
N ASP A 249 -19.02 -0.97 -11.62
CA ASP A 249 -18.04 -0.95 -10.55
C ASP A 249 -18.76 -0.77 -9.20
N GLN A 250 -18.38 -1.62 -8.24
CA GLN A 250 -19.00 -1.65 -6.91
C GLN A 250 -18.67 -0.39 -6.07
N LEU A 251 -17.73 0.44 -6.52
CA LEU A 251 -17.45 1.78 -6.00
C LEU A 251 -17.66 2.82 -7.12
N ALA A 252 -18.73 3.60 -7.02
CA ALA A 252 -19.13 4.55 -8.07
C ALA A 252 -18.02 5.54 -8.47
N ASP A 253 -17.25 6.04 -7.51
CA ASP A 253 -16.17 7.01 -7.79
C ASP A 253 -14.96 6.36 -8.47
N ARG A 254 -14.70 5.06 -8.22
CA ARG A 254 -13.66 4.30 -8.90
C ARG A 254 -14.08 3.94 -10.33
N GLY A 255 -15.32 3.49 -10.50
CA GLY A 255 -15.89 3.24 -11.82
C GLY A 255 -15.85 4.48 -12.70
N ARG A 256 -16.19 5.65 -12.14
CA ARG A 256 -16.08 6.94 -12.82
C ARG A 256 -14.65 7.27 -13.24
N LEU A 257 -13.67 7.12 -12.34
CA LEU A 257 -12.26 7.36 -12.65
C LEU A 257 -11.80 6.51 -13.85
N GLY A 258 -12.24 5.26 -13.90
CA GLY A 258 -11.92 4.35 -14.98
C GLY A 258 -12.57 4.73 -16.32
N SER A 259 -13.86 5.07 -16.32
CA SER A 259 -14.56 5.57 -17.51
C SER A 259 -14.01 6.90 -18.01
N ASP A 260 -13.70 7.84 -17.12
CA ASP A 260 -13.08 9.12 -17.48
C ASP A 260 -11.74 8.88 -18.19
N LEU A 261 -10.94 7.93 -17.71
CA LEU A 261 -9.66 7.58 -18.32
C LEU A 261 -9.83 6.89 -19.69
N GLU A 262 -10.82 6.02 -19.84
CA GLU A 262 -11.16 5.39 -21.11
C GLU A 262 -11.55 6.45 -22.17
N ASP A 263 -12.38 7.42 -21.79
CA ASP A 263 -12.78 8.55 -22.64
C ASP A 263 -11.58 9.42 -23.04
N LEU A 264 -10.63 9.65 -22.14
CA LEU A 264 -9.40 10.39 -22.46
C LEU A 264 -8.54 9.68 -23.51
N VAL A 265 -8.45 8.35 -23.45
CA VAL A 265 -7.75 7.55 -24.45
C VAL A 265 -8.54 7.59 -25.78
N GLY A 266 -9.85 7.34 -25.74
CA GLY A 266 -10.70 7.29 -26.94
C GLY A 266 -10.82 8.62 -27.69
N SER A 267 -10.78 9.74 -26.98
CA SER A 267 -10.81 11.08 -27.56
C SER A 267 -9.45 11.56 -28.10
N GLY A 268 -8.36 10.85 -27.82
CA GLY A 268 -7.00 11.28 -28.17
C GLY A 268 -6.49 12.45 -27.33
N ALA A 269 -7.07 12.69 -26.15
CA ALA A 269 -6.65 13.76 -25.24
C ALA A 269 -5.24 13.50 -24.63
N LEU A 270 -4.75 12.27 -24.71
CA LEU A 270 -3.41 11.86 -24.31
C LEU A 270 -2.84 10.83 -25.31
N GLU A 271 -1.50 10.77 -25.39
CA GLU A 271 -0.78 9.72 -26.13
C GLU A 271 -0.54 8.52 -25.21
N LEU A 272 -1.02 7.33 -25.58
CA LEU A 272 -0.76 6.08 -24.87
C LEU A 272 0.37 5.29 -25.55
N VAL A 273 1.42 4.98 -24.79
CA VAL A 273 2.55 4.14 -25.18
C VAL A 273 2.51 2.83 -24.38
N THR A 274 2.27 1.72 -25.06
CA THR A 274 2.15 0.38 -24.46
C THR A 274 3.44 -0.42 -24.58
N GLY A 275 3.61 -1.47 -23.78
CA GLY A 275 4.78 -2.34 -23.84
C GLY A 275 6.10 -1.66 -23.45
N PHE A 276 6.05 -0.47 -22.84
CA PHE A 276 7.21 0.38 -22.64
C PHE A 276 7.93 0.06 -21.33
N SER A 277 9.17 -0.40 -21.43
CA SER A 277 10.06 -0.67 -20.30
C SER A 277 11.17 0.38 -20.24
N THR A 278 11.10 1.30 -19.28
CA THR A 278 12.09 2.38 -19.13
C THR A 278 13.49 1.83 -18.83
N ARG A 279 14.48 2.26 -19.62
CA ARG A 279 15.89 1.85 -19.54
C ARG A 279 16.80 2.99 -19.11
N GLU A 280 16.59 4.19 -19.68
CA GLU A 280 17.45 5.35 -19.44
C GLU A 280 16.66 6.67 -19.46
N LEU A 281 17.17 7.67 -18.76
CA LEU A 281 16.71 9.05 -18.77
C LEU A 281 17.87 9.97 -19.12
N HIS A 282 17.76 10.71 -20.22
CA HIS A 282 18.77 11.67 -20.65
C HIS A 282 18.27 13.08 -20.40
N VAL A 283 18.80 13.72 -19.35
CA VAL A 283 18.47 15.11 -19.02
C VAL A 283 19.11 16.04 -20.04
N ALA A 284 18.32 16.94 -20.63
CA ALA A 284 18.80 17.94 -21.58
C ALA A 284 19.84 18.87 -20.95
N GLN A 285 20.67 19.50 -21.78
CA GLN A 285 21.75 20.38 -21.29
C GLN A 285 21.25 21.56 -20.45
N ASP A 286 20.07 22.09 -20.78
CA ASP A 286 19.43 23.19 -20.04
C ASP A 286 18.69 22.73 -18.76
N SER A 287 18.65 21.41 -18.51
CA SER A 287 17.94 20.76 -17.40
C SER A 287 16.44 21.06 -17.34
N LYS A 288 15.81 21.44 -18.46
CA LYS A 288 14.37 21.75 -18.53
C LYS A 288 13.53 20.60 -19.07
N SER A 289 14.16 19.66 -19.77
CA SER A 289 13.50 18.49 -20.31
C SER A 289 14.36 17.23 -20.14
N VAL A 290 13.71 16.09 -20.33
CA VAL A 290 14.32 14.76 -20.29
C VAL A 290 13.80 13.94 -21.47
N ALA A 291 14.69 13.20 -22.12
CA ALA A 291 14.32 12.12 -23.01
C ALA A 291 14.24 10.82 -22.20
N VAL A 292 13.16 10.07 -22.35
CA VAL A 292 12.96 8.78 -21.69
C VAL A 292 13.08 7.68 -22.73
N ILE A 293 14.09 6.83 -22.55
CA ILE A 293 14.42 5.75 -23.46
C ILE A 293 13.96 4.45 -22.83
N GLY A 294 13.27 3.62 -23.61
CA GLY A 294 12.81 2.33 -23.17
C GLY A 294 12.70 1.34 -24.31
N ASP A 295 12.53 0.08 -23.94
CA ASP A 295 12.31 -1.02 -24.86
C ASP A 295 10.80 -1.25 -25.05
N THR A 296 10.40 -1.53 -26.28
CA THR A 296 9.04 -1.93 -26.68
C THR A 296 9.11 -3.22 -27.50
N PRO A 297 8.00 -3.94 -27.73
CA PRO A 297 7.98 -5.09 -28.63
C PRO A 297 8.49 -4.77 -30.04
N GLU A 298 8.38 -3.52 -30.48
CA GLU A 298 8.84 -3.03 -31.79
C GLU A 298 10.32 -2.57 -31.79
N GLY A 299 11.00 -2.62 -30.64
CA GLY A 299 12.38 -2.18 -30.45
C GLY A 299 12.51 -0.97 -29.53
N GLU A 300 13.65 -0.28 -29.59
CA GLU A 300 13.88 0.92 -28.78
C GLU A 300 12.91 2.04 -29.16
N ARG A 301 12.35 2.68 -28.13
CA ARG A 301 11.49 3.86 -28.25
C ARG A 301 12.06 4.98 -27.39
N VAL A 302 12.16 6.17 -27.99
CA VAL A 302 12.54 7.41 -27.31
C VAL A 302 11.33 8.32 -27.20
N ILE A 303 11.00 8.74 -25.98
CA ILE A 303 9.97 9.74 -25.67
C ILE A 303 10.70 11.02 -25.25
N ASP A 304 10.81 11.99 -26.16
CA ASP A 304 11.59 13.23 -25.98
C ASP A 304 10.70 14.44 -25.65
N GLY A 305 11.32 15.56 -25.25
CA GLY A 305 10.63 16.82 -24.96
C GLY A 305 9.76 16.78 -23.71
N ILE A 306 10.02 15.83 -22.81
CA ILE A 306 9.27 15.67 -21.57
C ILE A 306 9.79 16.66 -20.53
N HIS A 307 8.90 17.50 -20.02
CA HIS A 307 9.24 18.50 -19.01
C HIS A 307 9.09 17.92 -17.60
N GLN A 308 8.18 16.96 -17.41
CA GLN A 308 7.93 16.30 -16.13
C GLN A 308 7.62 14.82 -16.36
N VAL A 309 8.21 13.95 -15.55
CA VAL A 309 7.93 12.51 -15.50
C VAL A 309 7.31 12.20 -14.14
N VAL A 310 6.07 11.72 -14.14
CA VAL A 310 5.38 11.24 -12.93
C VAL A 310 5.62 9.75 -12.78
N ALA A 311 6.35 9.36 -11.74
CA ALA A 311 6.63 7.97 -11.41
C ALA A 311 5.48 7.36 -10.57
N ALA A 312 4.45 6.83 -11.24
CA ALA A 312 3.32 6.14 -10.61
C ALA A 312 3.50 4.61 -10.63
N THR A 313 4.69 4.14 -10.25
CA THR A 313 5.15 2.75 -10.36
C THR A 313 4.99 1.93 -9.07
N GLY A 314 4.27 2.47 -8.09
CA GLY A 314 3.99 1.81 -6.81
C GLY A 314 5.09 2.01 -5.78
N PHE A 315 4.98 1.27 -4.68
CA PHE A 315 5.80 1.42 -3.47
C PHE A 315 6.30 0.07 -2.98
N ARG A 316 7.20 0.10 -1.99
CA ARG A 316 7.75 -1.08 -1.34
C ARG A 316 8.13 -0.81 0.12
N PRO A 317 8.22 -1.84 0.98
CA PRO A 317 8.66 -1.64 2.36
C PRO A 317 10.14 -1.23 2.41
N ASP A 318 10.48 -0.38 3.38
CA ASP A 318 11.87 -0.16 3.79
C ASP A 318 12.23 -1.16 4.91
N LEU A 319 13.11 -2.10 4.57
CA LEU A 319 13.60 -3.15 5.48
C LEU A 319 14.96 -2.79 6.12
N THR A 320 15.56 -1.66 5.75
CA THR A 320 16.87 -1.26 6.29
C THR A 320 16.82 -1.05 7.80
N VAL A 321 15.73 -0.45 8.29
CA VAL A 321 15.46 -0.23 9.72
C VAL A 321 15.41 -1.53 10.52
N THR A 322 15.04 -2.65 9.88
CA THR A 322 14.87 -3.97 10.51
C THR A 322 16.02 -4.93 10.20
N ALA A 323 17.15 -4.43 9.68
CA ALA A 323 18.25 -5.28 9.21
C ALA A 323 18.81 -6.23 10.28
N GLU A 324 18.75 -5.83 11.55
CA GLU A 324 19.24 -6.61 12.71
C GLU A 324 18.20 -7.56 13.33
N LEU A 325 17.02 -7.68 12.74
CA LEU A 325 15.95 -8.57 13.18
C LEU A 325 15.93 -9.89 12.42
N GLN A 326 15.47 -10.96 13.07
CA GLN A 326 15.29 -12.29 12.47
C GLN A 326 13.87 -12.45 11.90
N LEU A 327 13.49 -11.56 10.97
CA LEU A 327 12.15 -11.57 10.37
C LEU A 327 11.97 -12.74 9.40
N ASP A 328 10.79 -13.34 9.42
CA ASP A 328 10.37 -14.34 8.45
C ASP A 328 9.47 -13.74 7.35
N LEU A 329 10.05 -13.51 6.18
CA LEU A 329 9.42 -12.78 5.08
C LEU A 329 9.17 -13.66 3.85
N HIS A 330 8.07 -13.38 3.16
CA HIS A 330 7.72 -13.97 1.86
C HIS A 330 8.74 -13.52 0.79
N PRO A 331 9.35 -14.44 0.01
CA PRO A 331 10.49 -14.12 -0.85
C PRO A 331 10.17 -13.15 -1.99
N GLY A 332 8.94 -13.15 -2.51
CA GLY A 332 8.53 -12.26 -3.60
C GLY A 332 7.88 -10.95 -3.14
N LEU A 333 7.22 -10.98 -1.98
CA LEU A 333 6.38 -9.86 -1.54
C LEU A 333 7.02 -9.03 -0.44
N GLU A 334 7.96 -9.58 0.32
CA GLU A 334 8.53 -8.95 1.53
C GLU A 334 7.48 -8.71 2.65
N ALA A 335 6.33 -9.36 2.58
CA ALA A 335 5.33 -9.46 3.64
C ALA A 335 5.73 -10.54 4.67
N PRO A 336 5.18 -10.56 5.91
CA PRO A 336 5.29 -11.73 6.79
C PRO A 336 4.92 -13.02 6.05
N ARG A 337 5.71 -14.09 6.23
CA ARG A 337 5.57 -15.31 5.41
C ARG A 337 4.16 -15.89 5.43
N ALA A 338 3.53 -15.95 6.61
CA ALA A 338 2.18 -16.49 6.78
C ALA A 338 1.12 -15.64 6.07
N LEU A 339 1.32 -14.32 6.00
CA LEU A 339 0.42 -13.40 5.30
C LEU A 339 0.58 -13.46 3.78
N GLY A 340 1.79 -13.71 3.27
CA GLY A 340 2.12 -13.64 1.83
C GLY A 340 1.08 -14.30 0.90
N PRO A 341 0.74 -15.59 1.08
CA PRO A 341 -0.26 -16.26 0.26
C PRO A 341 -1.67 -15.66 0.32
N LEU A 342 -2.03 -14.97 1.41
CA LEU A 342 -3.36 -14.40 1.62
C LEU A 342 -3.55 -13.06 0.90
N VAL A 343 -2.45 -12.39 0.55
CA VAL A 343 -2.44 -11.04 -0.04
C VAL A 343 -1.84 -11.00 -1.43
N ASP A 344 -1.41 -12.14 -1.97
CA ASP A 344 -0.75 -12.22 -3.26
C ASP A 344 -1.65 -11.67 -4.38
N PRO A 345 -1.23 -10.61 -5.09
CA PRO A 345 -2.03 -9.99 -6.13
C PRO A 345 -2.29 -10.87 -7.36
N ALA A 346 -1.59 -12.00 -7.51
CA ALA A 346 -1.89 -12.99 -8.53
C ALA A 346 -3.22 -13.72 -8.26
N PHE A 347 -3.60 -13.86 -6.98
CA PHE A 347 -4.76 -14.64 -6.57
C PHE A 347 -5.84 -13.81 -5.86
N HIS A 348 -5.47 -12.67 -5.27
CA HIS A 348 -6.35 -11.88 -4.43
C HIS A 348 -6.54 -10.44 -4.92
N SER A 349 -7.74 -9.92 -4.70
CA SER A 349 -8.09 -8.50 -4.81
C SER A 349 -8.49 -7.99 -3.43
N CYS A 350 -8.65 -6.68 -3.24
CA CYS A 350 -8.95 -6.12 -1.92
C CYS A 350 -10.22 -6.70 -1.26
N GLY A 351 -11.18 -7.20 -2.04
CA GLY A 351 -12.41 -7.83 -1.53
C GLY A 351 -12.29 -9.33 -1.21
N THR A 352 -11.17 -9.97 -1.56
CA THR A 352 -10.97 -11.43 -1.38
C THR A 352 -9.85 -11.77 -0.41
N VAL A 353 -9.23 -10.77 0.22
CA VAL A 353 -8.23 -10.98 1.27
C VAL A 353 -8.97 -11.34 2.57
N PRO A 354 -8.69 -12.50 3.19
CA PRO A 354 -9.31 -12.87 4.45
C PRO A 354 -8.84 -11.94 5.58
N PRO A 355 -9.67 -11.73 6.62
CA PRO A 355 -9.24 -11.08 7.85
C PRO A 355 -8.02 -11.82 8.44
N HIS A 356 -7.06 -11.05 8.93
CA HIS A 356 -5.82 -11.56 9.50
C HIS A 356 -5.36 -10.65 10.63
N GLY A 357 -4.67 -11.23 11.61
CA GLY A 357 -4.34 -10.57 12.86
C GLY A 357 -2.95 -10.94 13.33
N TRP A 358 -2.77 -10.99 14.64
CA TRP A 358 -1.46 -11.16 15.27
C TRP A 358 -0.73 -12.43 14.82
N ARG A 359 -1.44 -13.53 14.52
CA ARG A 359 -0.84 -14.81 14.12
C ARG A 359 -0.18 -14.74 12.76
N GLU A 360 -0.86 -14.18 11.76
CA GLU A 360 -0.34 -14.07 10.40
C GLU A 360 0.80 -13.03 10.30
N LEU A 361 0.86 -12.11 11.27
CA LEU A 361 1.85 -11.04 11.36
C LEU A 361 3.04 -11.36 12.28
N ALA A 362 2.98 -12.47 13.02
CA ALA A 362 4.04 -12.86 13.94
C ALA A 362 5.29 -13.38 13.21
N HIS A 363 6.43 -13.24 13.87
CA HIS A 363 7.70 -13.82 13.44
C HIS A 363 8.22 -14.73 14.56
N ASP A 364 8.28 -16.04 14.31
CA ASP A 364 8.67 -17.02 15.34
C ASP A 364 10.05 -16.74 15.96
N ASN A 365 11.00 -16.30 15.14
CA ASN A 365 12.36 -15.96 15.58
C ASN A 365 12.50 -14.52 16.11
N GLU A 366 11.44 -13.72 16.04
CA GLU A 366 11.43 -12.32 16.49
C GLU A 366 10.09 -11.98 17.18
N PRO A 367 9.79 -12.62 18.33
CA PRO A 367 8.50 -12.43 19.00
C PRO A 367 8.30 -10.98 19.45
N ASP A 368 7.05 -10.54 19.56
CA ASP A 368 6.68 -9.16 19.96
C ASP A 368 7.14 -8.06 18.98
N PHE A 369 7.62 -8.41 17.78
CA PHE A 369 7.77 -7.49 16.65
C PHE A 369 6.67 -7.75 15.62
N TYR A 370 5.96 -6.71 15.19
CA TYR A 370 4.91 -6.81 14.18
C TYR A 370 5.07 -5.72 13.13
N VAL A 371 4.91 -6.08 11.86
CA VAL A 371 4.72 -5.10 10.79
C VAL A 371 3.23 -5.03 10.50
N VAL A 372 2.65 -3.83 10.47
CA VAL A 372 1.21 -3.61 10.28
C VAL A 372 0.93 -2.60 9.16
N GLY A 373 -0.34 -2.49 8.79
CA GLY A 373 -0.80 -1.57 7.76
C GLY A 373 -0.26 -1.94 6.36
N MET A 374 -0.18 -0.95 5.47
CA MET A 374 0.32 -1.14 4.11
C MET A 374 1.72 -1.78 4.06
N LYS A 375 2.56 -1.59 5.09
CA LYS A 375 3.90 -2.19 5.14
C LYS A 375 3.85 -3.71 5.29
N SER A 376 2.85 -4.25 5.99
CA SER A 376 2.72 -5.70 6.20
C SER A 376 2.39 -6.45 4.92
N TYR A 377 1.78 -5.77 3.93
CA TYR A 377 1.49 -6.33 2.60
C TYR A 377 2.72 -6.35 1.70
N GLY A 378 3.81 -5.72 2.12
CA GLY A 378 5.03 -5.59 1.35
C GLY A 378 4.77 -4.94 -0.02
N ARG A 379 4.79 -5.75 -1.08
CA ARG A 379 4.57 -5.32 -2.48
C ARG A 379 3.15 -5.51 -2.99
N ALA A 380 2.27 -6.16 -2.22
CA ALA A 380 0.88 -6.36 -2.61
C ALA A 380 0.08 -5.04 -2.47
N PRO A 381 -0.65 -4.58 -3.51
CA PRO A 381 -1.29 -3.27 -3.53
C PRO A 381 -2.71 -3.25 -2.93
N THR A 382 -3.15 -4.33 -2.29
CA THR A 382 -4.56 -4.60 -1.97
C THR A 382 -4.98 -4.24 -0.54
N PHE A 383 -4.19 -3.41 0.14
CA PHE A 383 -4.41 -3.04 1.53
C PHE A 383 -5.59 -2.08 1.71
N LEU A 384 -6.37 -2.28 2.79
CA LEU A 384 -7.44 -1.39 3.24
C LEU A 384 -7.17 -0.92 4.67
N ILE A 385 -7.47 0.36 4.96
CA ILE A 385 -7.30 0.93 6.32
C ILE A 385 -8.06 0.10 7.36
N THR A 386 -9.28 -0.34 7.06
CA THR A 386 -10.10 -1.20 7.94
C THR A 386 -9.41 -2.52 8.29
N THR A 387 -8.69 -3.10 7.33
CA THR A 387 -7.88 -4.30 7.60
C THR A 387 -6.75 -3.98 8.58
N GLY A 388 -6.09 -2.83 8.42
CA GLY A 388 -5.10 -2.36 9.39
C GLY A 388 -5.67 -2.14 10.80
N ASN A 389 -6.88 -1.61 10.91
CA ASN A 389 -7.59 -1.46 12.19
C ASN A 389 -7.79 -2.82 12.87
N GLU A 390 -8.18 -3.85 12.09
CA GLU A 390 -8.30 -5.21 12.62
C GLU A 390 -6.97 -5.82 13.06
N GLN A 391 -5.89 -5.61 12.27
CA GLN A 391 -4.55 -6.09 12.63
C GLN A 391 -4.12 -5.56 14.00
N VAL A 392 -4.25 -4.25 14.22
CA VAL A 392 -3.76 -3.62 15.46
C VAL A 392 -4.65 -3.91 16.67
N ARG A 393 -5.96 -4.08 16.47
CA ARG A 393 -6.87 -4.60 17.50
C ARG A 393 -6.42 -5.98 17.98
N SER A 394 -6.20 -6.89 17.02
CA SER A 394 -5.78 -8.27 17.29
C SER A 394 -4.43 -8.31 18.03
N ILE A 395 -3.44 -7.53 17.57
CA ILE A 395 -2.11 -7.45 18.19
C ILE A 395 -2.19 -6.87 19.61
N ALA A 396 -2.97 -5.80 19.84
CA ALA A 396 -3.07 -5.18 21.16
C ALA A 396 -3.68 -6.14 22.19
N ALA A 397 -4.72 -6.91 21.81
CA ALA A 397 -5.31 -7.93 22.66
C ALA A 397 -4.30 -9.05 23.01
N HIS A 398 -3.53 -9.52 22.02
CA HIS A 398 -2.47 -10.50 22.23
C HIS A 398 -1.38 -9.98 23.19
N LEU A 399 -0.91 -8.74 22.98
CA LEU A 399 0.09 -8.10 23.85
C LEU A 399 -0.41 -7.85 25.29
N ALA A 400 -1.72 -7.79 25.47
CA ALA A 400 -2.40 -7.72 26.77
C ALA A 400 -2.58 -9.11 27.44
N GLY A 401 -2.25 -10.19 26.74
CA GLY A 401 -2.43 -11.58 27.20
C GLY A 401 -3.83 -12.15 26.97
N ASP A 402 -4.65 -11.51 26.14
CA ASP A 402 -6.00 -11.96 25.77
C ASP A 402 -6.02 -12.54 24.35
N ASP A 403 -5.42 -13.73 24.20
CA ASP A 403 -5.36 -14.43 22.92
C ASP A 403 -6.74 -14.79 22.37
N ALA A 404 -7.74 -14.99 23.25
CA ALA A 404 -9.11 -15.28 22.83
C ALA A 404 -9.74 -14.08 22.11
N ALA A 405 -9.59 -12.87 22.66
CA ALA A 405 -10.01 -11.66 21.98
C ALA A 405 -9.13 -11.34 20.75
N ALA A 406 -7.84 -11.69 20.79
CA ALA A 406 -6.93 -11.50 19.68
C ALA A 406 -7.31 -12.35 18.45
N ASP A 407 -7.78 -13.58 18.68
CA ASP A 407 -8.18 -14.55 17.65
C ASP A 407 -9.61 -14.34 17.11
N GLU A 408 -10.44 -13.57 17.80
CA GLU A 408 -11.76 -13.16 17.30
C GLU A 408 -11.58 -12.28 16.05
N VAL A 409 -12.41 -12.47 15.02
CA VAL A 409 -12.41 -11.61 13.84
C VAL A 409 -13.53 -10.58 13.98
N ARG A 410 -13.17 -9.30 14.06
CA ARG A 410 -14.15 -8.19 14.16
C ARG A 410 -14.20 -7.31 12.91
N LEU A 411 -13.48 -7.71 11.85
CA LEU A 411 -13.50 -7.03 10.56
C LEU A 411 -14.85 -7.23 9.87
N VAL A 412 -15.61 -6.14 9.72
CA VAL A 412 -16.83 -6.10 8.93
C VAL A 412 -16.53 -5.36 7.61
N LEU A 413 -16.47 -6.12 6.52
CA LEU A 413 -16.44 -5.56 5.17
C LEU A 413 -17.81 -5.79 4.52
N PRO A 414 -18.34 -4.83 3.75
CA PRO A 414 -19.56 -5.04 2.98
C PRO A 414 -19.33 -6.15 1.95
N GLU A 415 -20.33 -7.01 1.75
CA GLU A 415 -20.31 -8.09 0.73
C GLU A 415 -20.03 -7.54 -0.68
N THR A 416 -20.32 -6.26 -0.92
CA THR A 416 -20.09 -5.55 -2.17
C THR A 416 -18.65 -5.06 -2.35
N GLY A 417 -17.69 -5.45 -1.51
CA GLY A 417 -16.25 -5.25 -1.73
C GLY A 417 -15.79 -3.78 -1.72
N VAL A 418 -15.01 -3.39 -0.72
CA VAL A 418 -14.50 -2.00 -0.59
C VAL A 418 -13.47 -1.64 -1.67
N CYS A 419 -12.96 -2.60 -2.46
CA CYS A 419 -12.02 -2.37 -3.58
C CYS A 419 -11.88 -3.60 -4.53
N SER A 420 -12.95 -4.31 -4.89
CA SER A 420 -12.86 -5.46 -5.80
C SER A 420 -12.44 -5.03 -7.23
N SER A 421 -11.26 -5.42 -7.69
CA SER A 421 -10.93 -5.44 -9.13
C SER A 421 -10.82 -6.89 -9.54
N SER A 422 -11.90 -7.45 -10.08
CA SER A 422 -11.87 -8.77 -10.70
C SER A 422 -11.06 -8.65 -12.00
N ASN A 423 -9.86 -9.22 -12.01
CA ASN A 423 -9.09 -9.76 -13.15
C ASN A 423 -7.58 -9.58 -12.86
N ALA A 424 -7.03 -10.51 -12.10
CA ALA A 424 -5.59 -10.77 -12.11
C ALA A 424 -5.26 -11.44 -13.45
N LEU A 425 -4.24 -10.92 -14.16
CA LEU A 425 -3.67 -11.60 -15.32
C LEU A 425 -2.74 -12.71 -14.83
N SER A 426 -2.65 -13.81 -15.56
CA SER A 426 -1.68 -14.87 -15.25
C SER A 426 -0.25 -14.40 -15.55
N ASP A 427 0.75 -15.02 -14.93
CA ASP A 427 2.17 -14.75 -15.23
C ASP A 427 2.49 -14.91 -16.73
N GLU A 428 1.71 -15.74 -17.43
CA GLU A 428 1.80 -15.95 -18.88
C GLU A 428 1.39 -14.71 -19.68
N GLU A 429 0.39 -13.95 -19.24
CA GLU A 429 -0.04 -12.71 -19.90
C GLU A 429 0.92 -11.53 -19.65
N LEU A 430 1.66 -11.57 -18.55
CA LEU A 430 2.78 -10.65 -18.27
C LEU A 430 4.04 -11.03 -19.08
N ALA A 431 4.23 -12.31 -19.38
CA ALA A 431 5.39 -12.82 -20.13
C ALA A 431 5.18 -12.87 -21.66
N ALA A 432 3.95 -12.93 -22.16
CA ALA A 432 3.62 -13.15 -23.57
C ALA A 432 3.79 -11.90 -24.49
N GLY A 433 4.84 -11.12 -24.27
CA GLY A 433 5.35 -10.12 -25.23
C GLY A 433 6.01 -10.74 -26.48
N ALA A 434 5.60 -11.93 -26.92
CA ALA A 434 6.09 -12.57 -28.12
C ALA A 434 4.95 -13.35 -28.83
N ALA A 435 4.71 -12.95 -30.08
CA ALA A 435 3.79 -13.51 -31.08
C ALA A 435 3.17 -14.90 -30.85
N THR A 436 1.86 -15.00 -31.05
CA THR A 436 1.26 -15.60 -32.26
C THR A 436 -0.25 -15.34 -32.30
N GLY A 437 -0.76 -14.93 -33.46
CA GLY A 437 -2.19 -14.86 -33.73
C GLY A 437 -2.72 -16.20 -34.25
N SER A 438 -3.98 -16.51 -33.94
CA SER A 438 -4.94 -17.19 -34.82
C SER A 438 -6.25 -17.44 -34.07
N GLY A 439 -7.39 -17.24 -34.76
CA GLY A 439 -8.55 -18.12 -34.59
C GLY A 439 -9.72 -17.60 -33.75
N CYS A 440 -10.52 -16.72 -34.34
CA CYS A 440 -11.90 -16.48 -33.96
C CYS A 440 -12.79 -17.68 -34.41
N CYS A 441 -13.69 -18.16 -33.52
CA CYS A 441 -15.02 -18.81 -33.74
C CYS A 441 -15.31 -20.05 -32.86
N GLY A 442 -16.44 -20.00 -32.11
CA GLY A 442 -17.13 -21.16 -31.49
C GLY A 442 -18.16 -20.75 -30.42
N PRO A 443 -19.42 -21.25 -30.41
CA PRO A 443 -20.57 -20.55 -29.82
C PRO A 443 -20.83 -20.81 -28.32
N SER A 444 -21.56 -19.86 -27.72
CA SER A 444 -22.04 -19.81 -26.34
C SER A 444 -23.19 -20.80 -26.06
N ASP A 445 -23.11 -21.57 -24.98
CA ASP A 445 -24.23 -22.34 -24.43
C ASP A 445 -24.68 -21.81 -23.05
N GLY A 446 -26.00 -21.86 -22.86
CA GLY A 446 -26.79 -21.07 -21.92
C GLY A 446 -26.57 -21.35 -20.43
N ALA A 447 -26.52 -20.27 -19.64
CA ALA A 447 -26.62 -20.30 -18.19
C ALA A 447 -28.08 -20.50 -17.75
N VAL A 448 -28.35 -21.60 -17.03
CA VAL A 448 -29.61 -21.83 -16.31
C VAL A 448 -29.46 -21.28 -14.89
N ALA A 449 -30.33 -20.33 -14.54
CA ALA A 449 -30.40 -19.73 -13.21
C ALA A 449 -30.86 -20.74 -12.14
N ARG A 450 -30.11 -20.84 -11.03
CA ARG A 450 -30.60 -21.42 -9.76
C ARG A 450 -30.61 -20.34 -8.67
N LYS A 451 -31.71 -20.30 -7.92
CA LYS A 451 -32.00 -19.37 -6.80
C LYS A 451 -31.07 -19.61 -5.60
N PRO A 452 -30.84 -18.57 -4.76
CA PRO A 452 -29.81 -18.59 -3.72
C PRO A 452 -30.25 -19.36 -2.47
N GLN A 453 -29.31 -20.10 -1.87
CA GLN A 453 -29.41 -20.62 -0.51
C GLN A 453 -28.32 -19.97 0.34
N SER A 454 -28.71 -19.47 1.52
CA SER A 454 -27.82 -18.95 2.56
C SER A 454 -27.03 -20.09 3.20
N VAL A 455 -25.70 -19.94 3.32
CA VAL A 455 -24.85 -20.88 4.06
C VAL A 455 -24.08 -20.12 5.12
N THR A 456 -24.35 -20.44 6.39
CA THR A 456 -23.55 -20.03 7.54
C THR A 456 -22.29 -20.90 7.58
N LEU A 457 -21.10 -20.30 7.52
CA LEU A 457 -19.84 -21.03 7.63
C LEU A 457 -19.48 -21.24 9.11
N GLU A 458 -19.79 -22.42 9.65
CA GLU A 458 -19.14 -22.93 10.85
C GLU A 458 -17.75 -23.47 10.49
N ARG A 459 -16.71 -22.97 11.18
CA ARG A 459 -15.32 -23.44 11.04
C ARG A 459 -15.17 -24.82 11.69
N ILE A 460 -14.82 -25.82 10.88
CA ILE A 460 -14.25 -27.08 11.38
C ILE A 460 -12.76 -26.84 11.65
N ALA A 461 -12.34 -26.98 12.90
CA ALA A 461 -10.94 -26.95 13.30
C ALA A 461 -10.21 -28.20 12.77
N LEU A 462 -9.25 -28.03 11.86
CA LEU A 462 -8.38 -29.11 11.38
C LEU A 462 -6.97 -28.95 11.97
N GLY A 463 -6.46 -30.05 12.53
CA GLY A 463 -5.14 -30.14 13.18
C GLY A 463 -3.96 -30.14 12.19
N PRO A 464 -2.72 -30.04 12.71
CA PRO A 464 -1.52 -29.73 11.92
C PRO A 464 -1.21 -30.73 10.79
N ASP A 465 -1.45 -32.03 11.00
CA ASP A 465 -1.10 -33.07 10.01
C ASP A 465 -2.05 -33.13 8.79
N GLN A 466 -3.25 -32.54 8.87
CA GLN A 466 -4.20 -32.51 7.75
C GLN A 466 -3.99 -31.31 6.81
N ARG A 467 -3.12 -30.36 7.17
CA ARG A 467 -2.81 -29.18 6.35
C ARG A 467 -1.85 -29.50 5.20
N ALA A 468 -0.95 -30.46 5.37
CA ALA A 468 0.02 -30.84 4.33
C ALA A 468 -0.68 -31.48 3.11
N ASP A 469 -1.70 -32.29 3.34
CA ASP A 469 -2.42 -33.01 2.27
C ASP A 469 -3.38 -32.09 1.47
N HIS A 470 -3.89 -31.02 2.12
CA HIS A 470 -4.75 -30.05 1.45
C HIS A 470 -3.97 -29.07 0.57
N LEU A 471 -2.73 -28.73 0.97
CA LEU A 471 -1.82 -27.89 0.16
C LEU A 471 -1.29 -28.66 -1.07
N ALA A 472 -1.05 -29.97 -0.96
CA ALA A 472 -0.58 -30.79 -2.09
C ALA A 472 -1.63 -30.95 -3.21
N ARG A 473 -2.93 -30.87 -2.89
CA ARG A 473 -4.02 -30.99 -3.88
C ARG A 473 -4.36 -29.71 -4.64
N VAL A 474 -3.92 -28.55 -4.14
CA VAL A 474 -4.19 -27.24 -4.77
C VAL A 474 -3.11 -26.85 -5.79
N VAL A 475 -1.95 -27.55 -5.82
CA VAL A 475 -0.76 -27.13 -6.59
C VAL A 475 -0.32 -28.15 -7.68
N ALA A 476 -1.08 -29.21 -7.96
CA ALA A 476 -0.68 -30.17 -9.00
C ALA A 476 -1.11 -29.72 -10.42
N PRO A 477 -0.19 -29.67 -11.42
CA PRO A 477 -0.54 -29.38 -12.81
C PRO A 477 -1.26 -30.59 -13.45
N ALA A 478 -2.31 -30.32 -14.23
CA ALA A 478 -3.08 -31.33 -14.92
C ALA A 478 -2.25 -32.04 -16.01
N THR A 479 -2.09 -33.36 -15.89
CA THR A 479 -1.55 -34.23 -16.94
C THR A 479 -2.59 -34.38 -18.08
N PRO A 480 -2.20 -34.28 -19.37
CA PRO A 480 -3.13 -34.51 -20.47
C PRO A 480 -3.44 -36.01 -20.62
N PRO A 481 -4.66 -36.39 -21.05
CA PRO A 481 -5.01 -37.78 -21.25
C PRO A 481 -4.28 -38.36 -22.48
N ALA A 482 -3.82 -39.61 -22.33
CA ALA A 482 -3.19 -40.38 -23.39
C ALA A 482 -4.21 -40.86 -24.44
N SER A 483 -3.85 -40.65 -25.71
CA SER A 483 -4.32 -41.23 -26.99
C SER A 483 -5.81 -41.47 -27.19
#